data_AF-A0A1W1VLZ6-F1
#
_entry.id   AF-A0A1W1VLZ6-F1
#
_cell.length_a   1.000
_cell.length_b   1.000
_cell.length_c   1.000
_cell.angle_alpha   90.00
_cell.angle_beta   90.00
_cell.angle_gamma   90.00
#
_symmetry.space_group_name_H-M   'P 1'
#
loop_
_entity.id
_entity.type
_entity.pdbx_description
1 polymer ?
#
loop_
_entity_poly.entity_id
_entity_poly.type
_entity_poly.pdbx_seq_one_letter_code
_entity_poly.pdbx_strand_id
1 'polypeptide(L)'
;MKNILVLAALLLAFGATPALAQRKNKKEKAAATTSISKANRLLPLFGGITTAQAEQVAGPNFLADIDRNFPSRAEASKFFSTKGFEYLSENQPDTATYRFNLAWLLDPRNADAYRGLGVVVSRNPTPDESIRLLSQALAVNPADGLVLSDLGTSYLIRYEQSKKKKDLTTGMEHLQKAVTIDPNNAVAWQQIARGYYFQEDYTKAWEAVHKGQGLNMASFDFGFIGELLAKQPDPQGKFK
;
A
#
# COMPACT_ATOMS: atom_id res chain seq x y z
N MET A 1 -52.84 29.03 -43.52
CA MET A 1 -53.69 28.31 -44.49
C MET A 1 -52.80 27.43 -45.36
N LYS A 2 -53.05 26.11 -45.37
CA LYS A 2 -52.67 25.08 -46.38
C LYS A 2 -51.15 24.86 -46.61
N ASN A 3 -50.56 23.67 -46.69
CA ASN A 3 -51.03 22.29 -46.68
C ASN A 3 -49.88 21.35 -46.30
N ILE A 4 -50.28 20.16 -45.84
CA ILE A 4 -49.49 18.97 -45.51
C ILE A 4 -49.44 18.04 -46.75
N LEU A 5 -48.50 17.08 -46.73
CA LEU A 5 -48.43 15.76 -47.39
C LEU A 5 -47.58 15.61 -48.66
N VAL A 6 -46.44 14.91 -48.58
CA VAL A 6 -46.19 13.45 -48.73
C VAL A 6 -46.21 13.01 -50.20
N LEU A 7 -45.07 12.54 -50.74
CA LEU A 7 -44.86 11.15 -51.16
C LEU A 7 -43.49 10.96 -51.82
N ALA A 8 -42.82 9.88 -51.42
CA ALA A 8 -41.63 9.33 -52.04
C ALA A 8 -41.98 8.57 -53.33
N ALA A 9 -41.09 8.60 -54.32
CA ALA A 9 -40.78 7.46 -55.18
C ALA A 9 -39.53 7.76 -56.02
N LEU A 10 -38.61 6.80 -56.02
CA LEU A 10 -37.37 6.75 -56.78
C LEU A 10 -37.60 6.89 -58.29
N LEU A 11 -36.62 7.45 -59.01
CA LEU A 11 -36.10 6.84 -60.24
C LEU A 11 -34.70 7.36 -60.60
N LEU A 12 -33.81 6.37 -60.70
CA LEU A 12 -32.44 6.29 -61.19
C LEU A 12 -31.96 7.41 -62.13
N ALA A 13 -30.86 8.06 -61.76
CA ALA A 13 -29.99 8.82 -62.66
C ALA A 13 -28.55 8.28 -62.61
N PHE A 14 -28.04 7.91 -63.78
CA PHE A 14 -26.62 7.68 -64.06
C PHE A 14 -25.83 8.98 -63.85
N GLY A 15 -24.67 8.90 -63.19
CA GLY A 15 -23.74 10.03 -63.08
C GLY A 15 -22.41 9.60 -62.46
N ALA A 16 -21.37 9.61 -63.28
CA ALA A 16 -19.99 9.30 -62.90
C ALA A 16 -19.44 10.27 -61.84
N THR A 17 -18.62 9.77 -60.90
CA THR A 17 -17.66 10.57 -60.12
C THR A 17 -16.40 9.76 -59.78
N PRO A 18 -15.26 10.41 -59.49
CA PRO A 18 -13.93 9.98 -59.92
C PRO A 18 -13.17 9.13 -58.88
N ALA A 19 -12.05 8.57 -59.35
CA ALA A 19 -11.06 7.83 -58.59
C ALA A 19 -10.69 8.53 -57.26
N LEU A 20 -11.09 7.93 -56.15
CA LEU A 20 -10.58 8.25 -54.82
C LEU A 20 -9.31 7.43 -54.58
N ALA A 21 -8.22 8.17 -54.36
CA ALA A 21 -6.93 7.66 -53.97
C ALA A 21 -7.05 6.66 -52.79
N GLN A 22 -6.51 5.46 -52.97
CA GLN A 22 -6.24 4.53 -51.88
C GLN A 22 -5.24 5.16 -50.91
N ARG A 23 -5.74 5.84 -49.87
CA ARG A 23 -5.00 5.95 -48.62
C ARG A 23 -4.92 4.55 -48.04
N LYS A 24 -3.79 3.88 -48.25
CA LYS A 24 -3.40 2.69 -47.47
C LYS A 24 -3.51 3.07 -45.99
N ASN A 25 -4.62 2.69 -45.36
CA ASN A 25 -4.66 2.49 -43.92
C ASN A 25 -3.75 1.29 -43.65
N LYS A 26 -2.45 1.55 -43.58
CA LYS A 26 -1.53 0.71 -42.85
C LYS A 26 -2.04 0.79 -41.42
N LYS A 27 -2.86 -0.19 -41.03
CA LYS A 27 -3.03 -0.54 -39.62
C LYS A 27 -1.62 -0.82 -39.13
N GLU A 28 -0.95 0.21 -38.64
CA GLU A 28 0.02 0.03 -37.59
C GLU A 28 -0.75 -0.65 -36.48
N LYS A 29 -0.65 -1.98 -36.43
CA LYS A 29 -0.52 -2.66 -35.16
C LYS A 29 0.74 -2.08 -34.52
N ALA A 30 0.62 -0.87 -33.98
CA ALA A 30 1.43 -0.47 -32.86
C ALA A 30 1.11 -1.52 -31.80
N ALA A 31 2.01 -2.49 -31.65
CA ALA A 31 2.07 -3.24 -30.41
C ALA A 31 2.12 -2.16 -29.33
N ALA A 32 1.06 -2.04 -28.55
CA ALA A 32 1.05 -1.21 -27.37
C ALA A 32 2.12 -1.80 -26.45
N THR A 33 3.35 -1.32 -26.58
CA THR A 33 4.34 -1.37 -25.53
C THR A 33 3.74 -0.53 -24.41
N THR A 34 2.96 -1.18 -23.55
CA THR A 34 2.36 -0.60 -22.37
C THR A 34 3.50 -0.30 -21.40
N SER A 35 4.28 0.74 -21.67
CA SER A 35 5.14 1.31 -20.63
C SER A 35 4.21 1.63 -19.47
N ILE A 36 4.54 1.18 -18.27
CA ILE A 36 3.91 1.66 -17.03
C ILE A 36 3.90 3.17 -17.20
N SER A 37 2.69 3.77 -17.22
CA SER A 37 2.60 5.21 -17.23
C SER A 37 3.45 5.70 -16.05
N LYS A 38 4.13 6.85 -16.19
CA LYS A 38 4.91 7.41 -15.08
C LYS A 38 4.09 7.50 -13.77
N ALA A 39 2.76 7.51 -13.88
CA ALA A 39 1.82 7.43 -12.77
C ALA A 39 1.77 6.03 -12.11
N ASN A 40 1.64 4.93 -12.87
CA ASN A 40 1.43 3.61 -12.28
C ASN A 40 2.67 3.07 -11.54
N ARG A 41 3.89 3.53 -11.86
CA ARG A 41 5.12 3.07 -11.15
C ARG A 41 5.17 3.46 -9.67
N LEU A 42 4.40 4.49 -9.32
CA LEU A 42 4.29 5.04 -7.97
C LEU A 42 3.04 4.55 -7.24
N LEU A 43 2.28 3.65 -7.85
CA LEU A 43 1.17 2.95 -7.19
C LEU A 43 1.67 1.59 -6.68
N PRO A 44 1.18 1.10 -5.53
CA PRO A 44 1.50 -0.23 -5.05
C PRO A 44 1.24 -1.31 -6.11
N LEU A 45 2.17 -2.25 -6.22
CA LEU A 45 2.14 -3.35 -7.19
C LEU A 45 1.90 -2.84 -8.63
N PHE A 46 2.51 -1.70 -8.95
CA PHE A 46 2.36 -0.97 -10.21
C PHE A 46 0.90 -0.69 -10.60
N GLY A 47 0.01 -0.49 -9.62
CA GLY A 47 -1.42 -0.29 -9.84
C GLY A 47 -2.21 -1.59 -9.96
N GLY A 48 -1.75 -2.67 -9.31
CA GLY A 48 -2.46 -3.95 -9.24
C GLY A 48 -2.33 -4.84 -10.47
N ILE A 49 -1.26 -4.66 -11.27
CA ILE A 49 -0.97 -5.55 -12.40
C ILE A 49 -0.42 -6.89 -11.93
N THR A 50 -0.40 -7.89 -12.80
CA THR A 50 0.24 -9.18 -12.50
C THR A 50 1.75 -9.10 -12.61
N THR A 51 2.48 -10.02 -11.99
CA THR A 51 3.95 -10.11 -12.12
C THR A 51 4.38 -10.29 -13.57
N ALA A 52 3.65 -11.10 -14.36
CA ALA A 52 3.91 -11.27 -15.79
C ALA A 52 3.74 -9.95 -16.58
N GLN A 53 2.74 -9.14 -16.24
CA GLN A 53 2.59 -7.80 -16.83
C GLN A 53 3.73 -6.88 -16.39
N ALA A 54 4.11 -6.91 -15.11
CA ALA A 54 5.20 -6.11 -14.58
C ALA A 54 6.56 -6.48 -15.21
N GLU A 55 6.83 -7.76 -15.50
CA GLU A 55 8.02 -8.22 -16.23
C GLU A 55 8.04 -7.68 -17.67
N GLN A 56 6.90 -7.75 -18.37
CA GLN A 56 6.78 -7.20 -19.73
C GLN A 56 7.09 -5.70 -19.75
N VAL A 57 6.66 -4.97 -18.71
CA VAL A 57 6.92 -3.54 -18.63
C VAL A 57 8.36 -3.21 -18.24
N ALA A 58 8.92 -3.91 -17.24
CA ALA A 58 10.31 -3.72 -16.84
C ALA A 58 11.26 -3.99 -18.01
N GLY A 59 10.88 -4.96 -18.85
CA GLY A 59 11.52 -5.23 -20.12
C GLY A 59 12.74 -6.15 -19.98
N PRO A 60 13.12 -6.82 -21.08
CA PRO A 60 14.16 -7.85 -21.07
C PRO A 60 15.54 -7.31 -20.68
N ASN A 61 15.85 -6.05 -21.01
CA ASN A 61 17.14 -5.44 -20.68
C ASN A 61 17.31 -5.27 -19.16
N PHE A 62 16.28 -4.77 -18.48
CA PHE A 62 16.33 -4.64 -17.02
C PHE A 62 16.52 -6.01 -16.36
N LEU A 63 15.75 -7.01 -16.77
CA LEU A 63 15.86 -8.36 -16.22
C LEU A 63 17.24 -8.98 -16.50
N ALA A 64 17.78 -8.80 -17.71
CA ALA A 64 19.12 -9.26 -18.05
C ALA A 64 20.21 -8.57 -17.21
N ASP A 65 20.04 -7.28 -16.89
CA ASP A 65 20.94 -6.57 -16.00
C ASP A 65 20.84 -7.10 -14.55
N ILE A 66 19.63 -7.42 -14.07
CA ILE A 66 19.46 -8.06 -12.75
C ILE A 66 20.15 -9.43 -12.72
N ASP A 67 19.89 -10.26 -13.72
CA ASP A 67 20.43 -11.62 -13.82
C ASP A 67 21.97 -11.62 -13.97
N ARG A 68 22.56 -10.52 -14.48
CA ARG A 68 24.02 -10.33 -14.57
C ARG A 68 24.66 -9.82 -13.28
N ASN A 69 23.98 -8.93 -12.55
CA ASN A 69 24.58 -8.18 -11.45
C ASN A 69 24.22 -8.72 -10.06
N PHE A 70 23.23 -9.61 -9.95
CA PHE A 70 22.82 -10.22 -8.70
C PHE A 70 22.96 -11.74 -8.75
N PRO A 71 23.32 -12.39 -7.62
CA PRO A 71 23.37 -13.85 -7.56
C PRO A 71 22.03 -14.54 -7.85
N SER A 72 20.91 -13.86 -7.54
CA SER A 72 19.56 -14.30 -7.85
C SER A 72 18.59 -13.12 -7.83
N ARG A 73 17.40 -13.32 -8.41
CA ARG A 73 16.30 -12.34 -8.32
C ARG A 73 15.79 -12.15 -6.89
N ALA A 74 15.89 -13.17 -6.04
CA ALA A 74 15.55 -13.05 -4.62
C ALA A 74 16.52 -12.11 -3.87
N GLU A 75 17.83 -12.22 -4.13
CA GLU A 75 18.82 -11.29 -3.57
C GLU A 75 18.64 -9.86 -4.12
N ALA A 76 18.34 -9.73 -5.41
CA ALA A 76 17.99 -8.44 -6.00
C ALA A 76 16.73 -7.86 -5.33
N SER A 77 15.70 -8.69 -5.11
CA SER A 77 14.47 -8.27 -4.43
C SER A 77 14.76 -7.73 -3.03
N LYS A 78 15.56 -8.46 -2.23
CA LYS A 78 16.00 -8.02 -0.90
C LYS A 78 16.74 -6.68 -0.97
N PHE A 79 17.65 -6.53 -1.92
CA PHE A 79 18.36 -5.26 -2.14
C PHE A 79 17.39 -4.10 -2.41
N PHE A 80 16.42 -4.30 -3.31
CA PHE A 80 15.42 -3.26 -3.62
C PHE A 80 14.50 -2.95 -2.43
N SER A 81 14.08 -3.93 -1.63
CA SER A 81 13.28 -3.66 -0.43
C SER A 81 14.08 -2.91 0.64
N THR A 82 15.37 -3.24 0.83
CA THR A 82 16.25 -2.46 1.72
C THR A 82 16.35 -1.01 1.26
N LYS A 83 16.59 -0.76 -0.04
CA LYS A 83 16.57 0.60 -0.59
C LYS A 83 15.22 1.29 -0.42
N GLY A 84 14.12 0.55 -0.53
CA GLY A 84 12.78 1.06 -0.26
C GLY A 84 12.66 1.64 1.15
N PHE A 85 13.10 0.90 2.17
CA PHE A 85 13.07 1.38 3.56
C PHE A 85 14.03 2.54 3.81
N GLU A 86 15.22 2.55 3.20
CA GLU A 86 16.14 3.70 3.26
C GLU A 86 15.46 4.97 2.74
N TYR A 87 14.91 4.95 1.53
CA TYR A 87 14.19 6.11 0.97
C TYR A 87 12.97 6.51 1.81
N LEU A 88 12.29 5.55 2.42
CA LEU A 88 11.15 5.83 3.29
C LEU A 88 11.58 6.59 4.57
N SER A 89 12.77 6.27 5.10
CA SER A 89 13.39 6.98 6.23
C SER A 89 13.88 8.38 5.86
N GLU A 90 14.29 8.58 4.60
CA GLU A 90 14.63 9.88 4.01
C GLU A 90 13.41 10.70 3.57
N ASN A 91 12.19 10.25 3.92
CA ASN A 91 10.92 10.88 3.54
C ASN A 91 10.71 11.01 2.02
N GLN A 92 11.15 10.01 1.25
CA GLN A 92 10.96 9.91 -0.21
C GLN A 92 10.00 8.74 -0.57
N PRO A 93 8.69 8.86 -0.28
CA PRO A 93 7.74 7.76 -0.42
C PRO A 93 7.54 7.30 -1.88
N ASP A 94 7.62 8.19 -2.86
CA ASP A 94 7.49 7.85 -4.28
C ASP A 94 8.65 6.94 -4.73
N THR A 95 9.88 7.31 -4.36
CA THR A 95 11.07 6.52 -4.67
C THR A 95 11.02 5.19 -3.93
N ALA A 96 10.63 5.19 -2.65
CA ALA A 96 10.44 3.98 -1.86
C ALA A 96 9.42 3.03 -2.52
N THR A 97 8.27 3.55 -2.95
CA THR A 97 7.21 2.78 -3.63
C THR A 97 7.75 2.09 -4.87
N TYR A 98 8.50 2.81 -5.71
CA TYR A 98 9.09 2.21 -6.89
C TYR A 98 10.09 1.10 -6.55
N ARG A 99 10.89 1.27 -5.50
CA ARG A 99 11.84 0.25 -5.03
C ARG A 99 11.12 -0.99 -4.51
N PHE A 100 10.08 -0.84 -3.69
CA PHE A 100 9.29 -1.98 -3.23
C PHE A 100 8.55 -2.69 -4.38
N ASN A 101 8.06 -1.94 -5.38
CA ASN A 101 7.47 -2.52 -6.58
C ASN A 101 8.48 -3.36 -7.38
N LEU A 102 9.73 -2.91 -7.50
CA LEU A 102 10.80 -3.72 -8.10
C LEU A 102 11.12 -4.96 -7.26
N ALA A 103 11.14 -4.83 -5.92
CA ALA A 103 11.34 -5.97 -5.04
C ALA A 103 10.25 -7.03 -5.24
N TRP A 104 8.99 -6.63 -5.27
CA TRP A 104 7.85 -7.52 -5.53
C TRP A 104 7.91 -8.17 -6.91
N LEU A 105 8.29 -7.42 -7.95
CA LEU A 105 8.45 -7.94 -9.31
C LEU A 105 9.50 -9.06 -9.35
N LEU A 106 10.63 -8.86 -8.68
CA LEU A 106 11.76 -9.77 -8.73
C LEU A 106 11.55 -11.01 -7.86
N ASP A 107 10.87 -10.84 -6.72
CA ASP A 107 10.44 -11.94 -5.88
C ASP A 107 9.11 -11.62 -5.19
N PRO A 108 7.97 -12.13 -5.70
CA PRO A 108 6.67 -11.97 -5.04
C PRO A 108 6.54 -12.78 -3.74
N ARG A 109 7.58 -13.50 -3.30
CA ARG A 109 7.67 -14.10 -1.96
C ARG A 109 8.53 -13.27 -1.01
N ASN A 110 8.89 -12.04 -1.37
CA ASN A 110 9.52 -11.10 -0.45
C ASN A 110 8.46 -10.37 0.39
N ALA A 111 8.34 -10.72 1.68
CA ALA A 111 7.39 -10.08 2.60
C ALA A 111 7.66 -8.58 2.78
N ASP A 112 8.93 -8.15 2.73
CA ASP A 112 9.32 -6.75 2.91
C ASP A 112 8.81 -5.85 1.79
N ALA A 113 8.66 -6.37 0.57
CA ALA A 113 8.09 -5.63 -0.55
C ALA A 113 6.63 -5.25 -0.25
N TYR A 114 5.84 -6.21 0.23
CA TYR A 114 4.45 -5.98 0.63
C TYR A 114 4.34 -5.08 1.85
N ARG A 115 5.17 -5.34 2.88
CA ARG A 115 5.19 -4.52 4.09
C ARG A 115 5.53 -3.07 3.77
N GLY A 116 6.60 -2.84 3.01
CA GLY A 116 7.04 -1.51 2.60
C GLY A 116 5.96 -0.72 1.87
N LEU A 117 5.30 -1.35 0.88
CA LEU A 117 4.15 -0.74 0.19
C LEU A 117 2.99 -0.46 1.16
N GLY A 118 2.68 -1.39 2.07
CA GLY A 118 1.65 -1.25 3.09
C GLY A 118 1.89 -0.07 4.04
N VAL A 119 3.15 0.17 4.42
CA VAL A 119 3.57 1.31 5.23
C VAL A 119 3.53 2.62 4.43
N VAL A 120 3.85 2.61 3.14
CA VAL A 120 3.71 3.82 2.31
C VAL A 120 2.25 4.26 2.24
N VAL A 121 1.33 3.33 1.97
CA VAL A 121 -0.10 3.68 1.84
C VAL A 121 -0.80 3.95 3.17
N SER A 122 -0.27 3.46 4.30
CA SER A 122 -0.83 3.77 5.63
C SER A 122 -0.63 5.23 6.05
N ARG A 123 0.31 5.94 5.40
CA ARG A 123 0.52 7.39 5.61
C ARG A 123 -0.62 8.24 5.04
N ASN A 124 -1.43 7.67 4.15
CA ASN A 124 -2.67 8.26 3.68
C ASN A 124 -3.85 7.59 4.41
N PRO A 125 -5.01 8.25 4.57
CA PRO A 125 -6.15 7.71 5.34
C PRO A 125 -6.87 6.54 4.66
N THR A 126 -6.15 5.68 3.94
CA THR A 126 -6.61 4.49 3.22
C THR A 126 -6.16 3.20 3.96
N PRO A 127 -6.74 2.88 5.13
CA PRO A 127 -6.32 1.71 5.90
C PRO A 127 -6.62 0.39 5.18
N ASP A 128 -7.61 0.36 4.28
CA ASP A 128 -7.99 -0.87 3.56
C ASP A 128 -6.87 -1.39 2.65
N GLU A 129 -6.20 -0.51 1.91
CA GLU A 129 -5.11 -0.92 1.02
C GLU A 129 -3.87 -1.33 1.81
N SER A 130 -3.60 -0.66 2.94
CA SER A 130 -2.54 -1.06 3.88
C SER A 130 -2.81 -2.46 4.44
N ILE A 131 -4.02 -2.71 4.93
CA ILE A 131 -4.44 -4.03 5.44
C ILE A 131 -4.29 -5.10 4.36
N ARG A 132 -4.69 -4.81 3.11
CA ARG A 132 -4.56 -5.75 1.99
C ARG A 132 -3.10 -6.14 1.75
N LEU A 133 -2.20 -5.17 1.63
CA LEU A 133 -0.77 -5.40 1.38
C LEU A 133 -0.09 -6.10 2.57
N LEU A 134 -0.35 -5.65 3.79
CA LEU A 134 0.21 -6.25 5.01
C LEU A 134 -0.30 -7.67 5.23
N SER A 135 -1.53 -7.98 4.85
CA SER A 135 -2.04 -9.37 4.86
C SER A 135 -1.29 -10.26 3.88
N GLN A 136 -0.86 -9.74 2.72
CA GLN A 136 0.00 -10.49 1.79
C GLN A 136 1.39 -10.71 2.39
N ALA A 137 1.96 -9.69 3.06
CA ALA A 137 3.23 -9.81 3.77
C ALA A 137 3.18 -10.90 4.85
N LEU A 138 2.09 -10.92 5.64
CA LEU A 138 1.87 -11.91 6.70
C LEU A 138 1.65 -13.32 6.16
N ALA A 139 1.00 -13.46 4.99
CA ALA A 139 0.83 -14.75 4.33
C ALA A 139 2.18 -15.37 3.89
N VAL A 140 3.16 -14.53 3.56
CA VAL A 140 4.52 -14.95 3.23
C VAL A 140 5.31 -15.32 4.50
N ASN A 141 5.24 -14.49 5.55
CA ASN A 141 5.88 -14.75 6.84
C ASN A 141 4.88 -14.53 8.00
N PRO A 142 4.21 -15.60 8.49
CA PRO A 142 3.18 -15.48 9.52
C PRO A 142 3.66 -15.04 10.90
N ALA A 143 4.97 -15.09 11.17
CA ALA A 143 5.57 -14.75 12.46
C ALA A 143 6.36 -13.44 12.42
N ASP A 144 6.13 -12.60 11.41
CA ASP A 144 6.77 -11.30 11.31
C ASP A 144 6.14 -10.28 12.29
N GLY A 145 6.86 -10.00 13.38
CA GLY A 145 6.42 -9.06 14.42
C GLY A 145 6.21 -7.64 13.92
N LEU A 146 6.98 -7.19 12.92
CA LEU A 146 6.82 -5.86 12.34
C LEU A 146 5.57 -5.77 11.46
N VAL A 147 5.32 -6.79 10.62
CA VAL A 147 4.08 -6.87 9.82
C VAL A 147 2.86 -6.94 10.73
N LEU A 148 2.89 -7.74 11.80
CA LEU A 148 1.80 -7.83 12.77
C LEU A 148 1.53 -6.48 13.45
N SER A 149 2.58 -5.77 13.83
CA SER A 149 2.49 -4.42 14.40
C SER A 149 1.82 -3.44 13.43
N ASP A 150 2.31 -3.39 12.18
CA ASP A 150 1.78 -2.49 11.16
C ASP A 150 0.33 -2.85 10.80
N LEU A 151 0.02 -4.14 10.69
CA LEU A 151 -1.33 -4.62 10.37
C LEU A 151 -2.31 -4.24 11.48
N GLY A 152 -1.93 -4.48 12.73
CA GLY A 152 -2.71 -4.11 13.89
C GLY A 152 -2.99 -2.60 13.95
N THR A 153 -1.98 -1.78 13.65
CA THR A 153 -2.10 -0.32 13.53
C THR A 153 -3.12 0.08 12.45
N SER A 154 -3.03 -0.50 11.25
CA SER A 154 -3.96 -0.19 10.16
C SER A 154 -5.41 -0.59 10.47
N TYR A 155 -5.62 -1.67 11.22
CA TYR A 155 -6.94 -2.03 11.75
C TYR A 155 -7.45 -1.02 12.78
N LEU A 156 -6.61 -0.50 13.69
CA LEU A 156 -7.01 0.54 14.64
C LEU A 156 -7.39 1.85 13.93
N ILE A 157 -6.65 2.23 12.87
CA ILE A 157 -6.99 3.38 12.02
C ILE A 157 -8.36 3.18 11.36
N ARG A 158 -8.64 1.98 10.80
CA ARG A 158 -9.95 1.70 10.21
C ARG A 158 -11.07 1.65 11.25
N TYR A 159 -10.78 1.17 12.45
CA TYR A 159 -11.71 1.25 13.57
C TYR A 159 -12.02 2.70 13.91
N GLU A 160 -11.03 3.58 13.96
CA GLU A 160 -11.26 4.99 14.28
C GLU A 160 -12.20 5.66 13.27
N GLN A 161 -12.07 5.33 11.98
CA GLN A 161 -12.91 5.83 10.90
C GLN A 161 -14.32 5.22 10.89
N SER A 162 -14.46 3.93 11.15
CA SER A 162 -15.71 3.19 10.95
C SER A 162 -16.47 2.81 12.23
N LYS A 163 -15.80 2.88 13.38
CA LYS A 163 -16.22 2.40 14.70
C LYS A 163 -16.67 0.93 14.73
N LYS A 164 -16.25 0.11 13.75
CA LYS A 164 -16.58 -1.33 13.69
C LYS A 164 -15.77 -2.10 14.72
N LYS A 165 -16.42 -2.61 15.77
CA LYS A 165 -15.77 -3.38 16.86
C LYS A 165 -14.85 -4.51 16.38
N LYS A 166 -15.20 -5.17 15.26
CA LYS A 166 -14.37 -6.22 14.65
C LYS A 166 -12.95 -5.73 14.33
N ASP A 167 -12.81 -4.51 13.84
CA ASP A 167 -11.50 -3.94 13.50
C ASP A 167 -10.68 -3.67 14.75
N LEU A 168 -11.29 -3.17 15.83
CA LEU A 168 -10.62 -3.01 17.13
C LEU A 168 -10.13 -4.37 17.67
N THR A 169 -10.99 -5.39 17.67
CA THR A 169 -10.62 -6.74 18.13
C THR A 169 -9.48 -7.30 17.29
N THR A 170 -9.58 -7.23 15.96
CA THR A 170 -8.57 -7.77 15.04
C THR A 170 -7.24 -7.03 15.18
N GLY A 171 -7.28 -5.70 15.31
CA GLY A 171 -6.10 -4.87 15.52
C GLY A 171 -5.36 -5.24 16.80
N MET A 172 -6.10 -5.36 17.91
CA MET A 172 -5.53 -5.77 19.20
C MET A 172 -4.93 -7.17 19.18
N GLU A 173 -5.55 -8.13 18.49
CA GLU A 173 -5.00 -9.49 18.35
C GLU A 173 -3.65 -9.50 17.62
N HIS A 174 -3.51 -8.75 16.53
CA HIS A 174 -2.25 -8.63 15.81
C HIS A 174 -1.17 -7.93 16.63
N LEU A 175 -1.51 -6.83 17.30
CA LEU A 175 -0.58 -6.10 18.16
C LEU A 175 -0.11 -6.95 19.34
N GLN A 176 -1.01 -7.70 19.97
CA GLN A 176 -0.65 -8.58 21.08
C GLN A 176 0.30 -9.71 20.63
N LYS A 177 0.10 -10.26 19.43
CA LYS A 177 1.06 -11.19 18.82
C LYS A 177 2.40 -10.52 18.52
N ALA A 178 2.39 -9.29 18.01
CA ALA A 178 3.60 -8.54 17.72
C ALA A 178 4.48 -8.36 18.97
N VAL A 179 3.92 -7.94 20.10
CA VAL A 179 4.69 -7.79 21.36
C VAL A 179 5.02 -9.12 22.04
N THR A 180 4.37 -10.21 21.66
CA THR A 180 4.76 -11.56 22.09
C THR A 180 6.02 -12.02 21.34
N ILE A 181 6.13 -11.68 20.06
CA ILE A 181 7.29 -11.98 19.21
C ILE A 181 8.47 -11.06 19.56
N ASP A 182 8.21 -9.75 19.68
CA ASP A 182 9.19 -8.75 20.06
C ASP A 182 8.64 -7.86 21.19
N PRO A 183 8.95 -8.19 22.46
CA PRO A 183 8.57 -7.38 23.61
C PRO A 183 9.13 -5.96 23.60
N ASN A 184 10.14 -5.68 22.77
CA ASN A 184 10.78 -4.37 22.65
C ASN A 184 10.21 -3.52 21.49
N ASN A 185 9.14 -3.98 20.83
CA ASN A 185 8.48 -3.21 19.79
C ASN A 185 7.68 -2.04 20.40
N ALA A 186 8.34 -0.89 20.52
CA ALA A 186 7.76 0.33 21.09
C ALA A 186 6.51 0.80 20.34
N VAL A 187 6.49 0.68 19.00
CA VAL A 187 5.35 1.07 18.17
C VAL A 187 4.14 0.19 18.49
N ALA A 188 4.32 -1.13 18.58
CA ALA A 188 3.24 -2.04 18.93
C ALA A 188 2.66 -1.71 20.32
N TRP A 189 3.50 -1.45 21.33
CA TRP A 189 3.03 -1.04 22.66
C TRP A 189 2.23 0.26 22.65
N GLN A 190 2.67 1.27 21.90
CA GLN A 190 1.91 2.52 21.75
C GLN A 190 0.53 2.28 21.11
N GLN A 191 0.44 1.40 20.12
CA GLN A 191 -0.81 1.09 19.45
C GLN A 191 -1.73 0.23 20.33
N ILE A 192 -1.16 -0.67 21.16
CA ILE A 192 -1.91 -1.39 22.20
C ILE A 192 -2.53 -0.38 23.19
N ALA A 193 -1.79 0.65 23.59
CA ALA A 193 -2.32 1.69 24.46
C ALA A 193 -3.52 2.40 23.84
N ARG A 194 -3.44 2.75 22.55
CA ARG A 194 -4.58 3.32 21.80
C ARG A 194 -5.77 2.36 21.72
N GLY A 195 -5.50 1.08 21.49
CA GLY A 195 -6.54 0.07 21.47
C GLY A 195 -7.26 -0.06 22.82
N TYR A 196 -6.54 -0.04 23.94
CA TYR A 196 -7.14 0.00 25.28
C TYR A 196 -7.87 1.32 25.56
N TYR A 197 -7.35 2.45 25.08
CA TYR A 197 -8.05 3.74 25.16
C TYR A 197 -9.40 3.70 24.43
N PHE A 198 -9.46 3.10 23.24
CA PHE A 198 -10.73 2.89 22.51
C PHE A 198 -11.68 1.91 23.21
N GLN A 199 -11.17 1.03 24.07
CA GLN A 199 -11.97 0.17 24.94
C GLN A 199 -12.37 0.85 26.25
N GLU A 200 -11.94 2.10 26.47
CA GLU A 200 -12.07 2.85 27.73
C GLU A 200 -11.39 2.18 28.94
N ASP A 201 -10.47 1.24 28.69
CA ASP A 201 -9.63 0.61 29.71
C ASP A 201 -8.35 1.46 29.89
N TYR A 202 -8.52 2.65 30.45
CA TYR A 202 -7.45 3.63 30.59
C TYR A 202 -6.30 3.16 31.49
N THR A 203 -6.57 2.23 32.42
CA THR A 203 -5.53 1.64 33.27
C THR A 203 -4.59 0.78 32.43
N LYS A 204 -5.11 -0.12 31.60
CA LYS A 204 -4.25 -0.89 30.67
C LYS A 204 -3.62 -0.03 29.58
N ALA A 205 -4.28 1.07 29.18
CA ALA A 205 -3.67 2.03 28.26
C ALA A 205 -2.39 2.63 28.85
N TRP A 206 -2.41 3.05 30.11
CA TRP A 206 -1.21 3.54 30.82
C TRP A 206 -0.12 2.48 30.97
N GLU A 207 -0.49 1.25 31.33
CA GLU A 207 0.48 0.14 31.42
C GLU A 207 1.20 -0.08 30.07
N ALA A 208 0.47 -0.05 28.95
CA ALA A 208 1.03 -0.19 27.62
C ALA A 208 1.90 1.03 27.22
N VAL A 209 1.48 2.25 27.58
CA VAL A 209 2.30 3.47 27.43
C VAL A 209 3.65 3.30 28.13
N HIS A 210 3.67 2.89 29.40
CA HIS A 210 4.93 2.77 30.15
C HIS A 210 5.84 1.68 29.60
N LYS A 211 5.28 0.58 29.07
CA LYS A 211 6.06 -0.46 28.37
C LYS A 211 6.71 0.09 27.10
N GLY A 212 5.97 0.85 26.28
CA GLY A 212 6.50 1.48 25.07
C GLY A 212 7.53 2.59 25.36
N GLN A 213 7.33 3.36 26.43
CA GLN A 213 8.20 4.49 26.81
C GLN A 213 9.61 4.06 27.18
N GLY A 214 9.77 2.93 27.85
CA GLY A 214 11.09 2.39 28.20
C GLY A 214 11.97 2.05 26.99
N LEU A 215 11.41 2.07 25.78
CA LEU A 215 12.03 1.53 24.57
C LEU A 215 12.36 2.61 23.53
N ASN A 216 11.51 3.63 23.34
CA ASN A 216 11.81 4.77 22.46
C ASN A 216 10.96 6.02 22.81
N MET A 217 11.59 7.05 23.37
CA MET A 217 10.91 8.31 23.72
C MET A 217 10.72 9.26 22.53
N ALA A 218 11.53 9.17 21.47
CA ALA A 218 11.48 10.11 20.35
C ALA A 218 10.24 9.92 19.46
N SER A 219 9.60 8.74 19.53
CA SER A 219 8.40 8.40 18.77
C SER A 219 7.10 8.48 19.59
N PHE A 220 7.11 9.12 20.76
CA PHE A 220 5.89 9.26 21.56
C PHE A 220 4.93 10.26 20.96
N ASP A 221 3.69 9.83 20.72
CA ASP A 221 2.60 10.73 20.40
C ASP A 221 2.11 11.42 21.67
N PHE A 222 2.65 12.62 21.93
CA PHE A 222 2.26 13.43 23.08
C PHE A 222 0.81 13.95 23.00
N GLY A 223 0.23 14.03 21.80
CA GLY A 223 -1.19 14.36 21.64
C GLY A 223 -2.07 13.30 22.27
N PHE A 224 -1.79 12.03 21.97
CA PHE A 224 -2.47 10.89 22.60
C PHE A 224 -2.25 10.84 24.12
N ILE A 225 -1.06 11.18 24.61
CA ILE A 225 -0.80 11.27 26.06
C ILE A 225 -1.69 12.33 26.72
N GLY A 226 -1.86 13.48 26.09
CA GLY A 226 -2.79 14.52 26.57
C GLY A 226 -4.24 14.03 26.62
N GLU A 227 -4.69 13.32 25.59
CA GLU A 227 -6.03 12.70 25.56
C GLU A 227 -6.23 11.69 26.70
N LEU A 228 -5.23 10.83 26.94
CA LEU A 228 -5.28 9.83 27.99
C LEU A 228 -5.24 10.49 29.39
N LEU A 229 -4.39 11.50 29.61
CA LEU A 229 -4.34 12.27 30.86
C LEU A 229 -5.67 12.92 31.21
N ALA A 230 -6.40 13.43 30.21
CA ALA A 230 -7.72 14.02 30.39
C ALA A 230 -8.77 12.99 30.83
N LYS A 231 -8.54 11.69 30.58
CA LYS A 231 -9.42 10.58 31.03
C LYS A 231 -9.00 9.99 32.36
N GLN A 232 -7.70 9.77 32.56
CA GLN A 232 -7.12 9.21 33.78
C GLN A 232 -5.70 9.76 33.97
N PRO A 233 -5.35 10.31 35.14
CA PRO A 233 -3.98 10.72 35.45
C PRO A 233 -2.99 9.57 35.31
N ASP A 234 -1.75 9.86 34.93
CA ASP A 234 -0.69 8.85 34.87
C ASP A 234 -0.44 8.26 36.27
N PRO A 235 -0.66 6.94 36.48
CA PRO A 235 -0.47 6.30 37.77
C PRO A 235 1.00 6.30 38.25
N GLN A 236 1.97 6.49 37.34
CA GLN A 236 3.39 6.60 37.69
C GLN A 236 3.88 8.06 37.80
N GLY A 237 3.02 9.04 37.47
CA GLY A 237 3.35 10.47 37.54
C GLY A 237 4.51 10.91 36.65
N LYS A 238 4.84 10.14 35.60
CA LYS A 238 5.90 10.43 34.62
C LYS A 238 5.46 11.47 33.60
N PHE A 239 4.17 11.49 33.26
CA PHE A 239 3.55 12.48 32.39
C PHE A 239 2.65 13.41 33.23
N LYS A 240 2.69 14.71 32.92
CA LYS A 240 1.99 15.78 33.64
C LYS A 240 1.38 16.77 32.67
#